data_AF-A0A3C0CXZ5-F1
#
_entry.id   AF-A0A3C0CXZ5-F1
#
_cell.length_a   1.000
_cell.length_b   1.000
_cell.length_c   1.000
_cell.angle_alpha   90.00
_cell.angle_beta   90.00
_cell.angle_gamma   90.00
#
_symmetry.space_group_name_H-M   'P 1'
#
loop_
_entity.id
_entity.type
_entity.pdbx_description
1 polymer ?
#
loop_
_entity_poly.entity_id
_entity_poly.type
_entity_poly.pdbx_seq_one_letter_code
_entity_poly.pdbx_strand_id
1 'polypeptide(L)'
;LLEAGLFDEDFTEYGWEDLELGHRLKDLGLVKKFIPKAIVYHYKTRWKGTDLPRLCRQAQSSGRSAVIYLRKRPFLRTRMSTGIFFARFVWNDILRIGKPFYTKVVKKAGDKPLHGLPLPCTRLLVSFEYFDSVRTSLRAS
;
A
#
# COMPACT_ATOMS: atom_id res chain seq x y z
N LEU A 1 6.37 15.89 18.87
CA LEU A 1 5.43 14.74 18.77
C LEU A 1 4.18 14.97 19.62
N LEU A 2 4.31 15.38 20.89
CA LEU A 2 3.16 15.72 21.74
C LEU A 2 2.23 16.76 21.09
N GLU A 3 2.81 17.87 20.61
CA GLU A 3 2.06 18.91 19.90
C GLU A 3 1.39 18.43 18.61
N ALA A 4 1.96 17.41 17.96
CA ALA A 4 1.34 16.81 16.77
C ALA A 4 0.14 15.92 17.13
N GLY A 5 0.04 15.44 18.38
CA GLY A 5 -0.97 14.46 18.81
C GLY A 5 -0.57 13.00 18.65
N LEU A 6 0.75 12.69 18.67
CA LEU A 6 1.29 11.31 18.55
C LEU A 6 0.79 10.55 17.29
N PHE A 7 0.87 9.22 17.26
CA PHE A 7 0.26 8.43 16.20
C PHE A 7 -1.26 8.42 16.37
N ASP A 8 -1.96 8.43 15.24
CA ASP A 8 -3.42 8.46 15.21
C ASP A 8 -3.98 7.04 15.39
N GLU A 9 -4.76 6.84 16.45
CA GLU A 9 -5.27 5.53 16.86
C GLU A 9 -6.33 4.94 15.92
N ASP A 10 -6.87 5.74 14.99
CA ASP A 10 -7.75 5.23 13.94
C ASP A 10 -7.00 4.27 12.99
N PHE A 11 -5.67 4.39 12.89
CA PHE A 11 -4.82 3.48 12.11
C PHE A 11 -4.53 2.19 12.89
N THR A 12 -5.52 1.30 12.94
CA THR A 12 -5.41 -0.02 13.58
C THR A 12 -4.79 -1.09 12.68
N GLU A 13 -4.61 -0.78 11.39
CA GLU A 13 -4.14 -1.70 10.36
C GLU A 13 -2.89 -1.18 9.64
N TYR A 14 -2.16 -2.09 8.98
CA TYR A 14 -0.88 -1.79 8.34
C TYR A 14 -0.95 -0.65 7.30
N GLY A 15 -0.15 0.40 7.49
CA GLY A 15 0.24 1.36 6.47
C GLY A 15 -0.46 2.72 6.55
N TRP A 16 0.22 3.75 6.02
CA TRP A 16 -0.20 5.16 5.92
C TRP A 16 -0.14 5.98 7.21
N GLU A 17 0.01 5.37 8.38
CA GLU A 17 0.12 6.05 9.67
C GLU A 17 1.36 6.96 9.76
N ASP A 18 2.47 6.52 9.17
CA ASP A 18 3.75 7.23 9.15
C ASP A 18 3.70 8.47 8.24
N LEU A 19 3.06 8.34 7.08
CA LEU A 19 2.85 9.43 6.15
C LEU A 19 1.88 10.45 6.72
N GLU A 20 0.78 10.02 7.33
CA GLU A 20 -0.18 10.89 8.00
C GLU A 20 0.51 11.74 9.08
N LEU A 21 1.22 11.11 10.01
CA LEU A 21 1.98 11.81 11.06
C LEU A 21 3.05 12.72 10.47
N GLY A 22 3.78 12.24 9.47
CA GLY A 22 4.79 13.04 8.77
C GLY A 22 4.22 14.29 8.10
N HIS A 23 2.94 14.27 7.71
CA HIS A 23 2.24 15.45 7.22
C HIS A 23 1.82 16.40 8.35
N ARG A 24 1.29 15.90 9.48
CA ARG A 24 1.00 16.74 10.65
C ARG A 24 2.25 17.47 11.15
N LEU A 25 3.39 16.79 11.20
CA LEU A 25 4.65 17.41 11.61
C LEU A 25 5.09 18.52 10.64
N LYS A 26 4.88 18.35 9.32
CA LYS A 26 5.16 19.41 8.35
C LYS A 26 4.26 20.62 8.51
N ASP A 27 2.99 20.40 8.84
CA ASP A 27 2.03 21.49 9.08
C ASP A 27 2.42 22.31 10.33
N LEU A 28 3.11 21.69 11.30
CA LEU A 28 3.75 22.37 12.44
C LEU A 28 5.10 23.04 12.09
N GLY A 29 5.45 23.12 10.81
CA GLY A 29 6.69 23.76 10.34
C GLY A 29 7.95 22.90 10.45
N LEU A 30 7.85 21.61 10.82
CA LEU A 30 9.02 20.74 10.87
C LEU A 30 9.53 20.42 9.45
N VAL A 31 10.85 20.49 9.30
CA VAL A 31 11.54 20.19 8.04
C VAL A 31 12.26 18.85 8.10
N LYS A 32 12.23 18.11 7.00
CA LYS A 32 13.01 16.86 6.86
C LYS A 32 14.48 17.21 6.66
N LYS A 33 15.35 16.78 7.58
CA LYS A 33 16.81 16.83 7.41
C LYS A 33 17.35 15.48 6.94
N PHE A 34 18.04 15.46 5.81
CA PHE A 34 18.71 14.27 5.30
C PHE A 34 20.15 14.22 5.83
N ILE A 35 20.52 13.14 6.50
CA ILE A 35 21.87 12.93 7.05
C ILE A 35 22.48 11.73 6.32
N PRO A 36 23.38 11.94 5.34
CA PRO A 36 23.94 10.84 4.53
C PRO A 36 24.65 9.76 5.34
N LYS A 37 25.20 10.14 6.51
CA LYS A 37 25.93 9.23 7.41
C LYS A 37 25.02 8.42 8.34
N ALA A 38 23.72 8.74 8.42
CA ALA A 38 22.75 8.01 9.24
C ALA A 38 22.24 6.78 8.46
N ILE A 39 23.04 5.70 8.46
CA ILE A 39 22.77 4.48 7.70
C ILE A 39 21.95 3.51 8.56
N VAL A 40 20.86 2.98 8.00
CA VAL A 40 20.02 1.93 8.60
C VAL A 40 19.85 0.79 7.61
N TYR A 41 20.06 -0.45 8.07
CA TYR A 41 19.83 -1.64 7.25
C TYR A 41 18.41 -2.15 7.44
N HIS A 42 17.72 -2.41 6.34
CA HIS A 42 16.40 -3.02 6.36
C HIS A 42 16.39 -4.24 5.42
N TYR A 43 16.29 -5.42 6.01
CA TYR A 43 16.31 -6.68 5.27
C TYR A 43 14.90 -7.02 4.77
N LYS A 44 14.74 -7.11 3.44
CA LYS A 44 13.49 -7.55 2.78
C LYS A 44 13.72 -8.86 2.07
N THR A 45 13.15 -9.94 2.61
CA THR A 45 13.15 -11.24 1.93
C THR A 45 12.43 -11.14 0.59
N ARG A 46 12.96 -11.85 -0.42
CA ARG A 46 12.29 -11.97 -1.71
C ARG A 46 10.96 -12.70 -1.53
N TRP A 47 9.93 -12.19 -2.18
CA TRP A 47 8.62 -12.85 -2.18
C TRP A 47 8.69 -14.21 -2.85
N LYS A 48 7.90 -15.14 -2.35
CA LYS A 48 7.64 -16.45 -2.93
C LYS A 48 6.20 -16.53 -3.42
N GLY A 49 5.87 -17.52 -4.26
CA GLY A 49 4.48 -17.73 -4.68
C GLY A 49 3.57 -18.09 -3.49
N THR A 50 4.12 -18.81 -2.52
CA THR A 50 3.50 -19.16 -1.23
C THR A 50 3.17 -17.96 -0.35
N ASP A 51 3.87 -16.83 -0.50
CA ASP A 51 3.61 -15.59 0.25
C ASP A 51 2.34 -14.86 -0.21
N LEU A 52 1.79 -15.19 -1.39
CA LEU A 52 0.71 -14.42 -2.01
C LEU A 52 -0.47 -14.14 -1.04
N PRO A 53 -1.01 -15.10 -0.27
CA PRO A 53 -2.10 -14.83 0.67
C PRO A 53 -1.73 -13.79 1.74
N ARG A 54 -0.51 -13.85 2.26
CA ARG A 54 -0.02 -12.89 3.27
C ARG A 54 0.12 -11.50 2.65
N LEU A 55 0.69 -11.40 1.45
CA LEU A 55 0.85 -10.13 0.72
C LEU A 55 -0.51 -9.51 0.40
N CYS A 56 -1.49 -10.32 -0.02
CA CYS A 56 -2.85 -9.87 -0.27
C CYS A 56 -3.52 -9.34 1.00
N ARG A 57 -3.42 -10.04 2.14
CA ARG A 57 -3.95 -9.55 3.42
C ARG A 57 -3.32 -8.21 3.82
N GLN A 58 -2.00 -8.10 3.71
CA GLN A 58 -1.28 -6.87 4.01
C GLN A 58 -1.72 -5.72 3.09
N ALA A 59 -1.95 -6.00 1.81
CA ALA A 59 -2.45 -5.02 0.85
C ALA A 59 -3.90 -4.61 1.12
N GLN A 60 -4.77 -5.54 1.52
CA GLN A 60 -6.14 -5.23 1.94
C GLN A 60 -6.11 -4.29 3.14
N SER A 61 -5.31 -4.60 4.16
CA SER A 61 -5.11 -3.74 5.33
C SER A 61 -4.62 -2.35 4.95
N SER A 62 -3.59 -2.28 4.10
CA SER A 62 -3.08 -1.00 3.59
C SER A 62 -4.13 -0.22 2.82
N GLY A 63 -4.99 -0.87 2.03
CA GLY A 63 -6.07 -0.19 1.32
C GLY A 63 -7.15 0.35 2.25
N ARG A 64 -7.45 -0.33 3.36
CA ARG A 64 -8.38 0.18 4.38
C ARG A 64 -7.79 1.41 5.08
N SER A 65 -6.53 1.33 5.53
CA SER A 65 -5.83 2.46 6.13
C SER A 65 -5.62 3.64 5.14
N ALA A 66 -5.48 3.36 3.84
CA ALA A 66 -5.39 4.42 2.82
C ALA A 66 -6.64 5.30 2.78
N VAL A 67 -7.82 4.70 3.00
CA VAL A 67 -9.09 5.44 3.04
C VAL A 67 -9.17 6.31 4.30
N ILE A 68 -8.69 5.82 5.45
CA ILE A 68 -8.58 6.62 6.69
C ILE A 68 -7.68 7.83 6.44
N TYR A 69 -6.51 7.61 5.85
CA TYR A 69 -5.58 8.68 5.51
C TYR A 69 -6.19 9.71 4.53
N LEU A 70 -6.89 9.24 3.49
CA LEU A 70 -7.57 10.11 2.55
C LEU A 70 -8.69 10.94 3.20
N ARG A 71 -9.45 10.37 4.13
CA ARG A 71 -10.51 11.09 4.86
C ARG A 71 -9.96 12.16 5.77
N LYS A 72 -8.90 11.84 6.53
CA LYS A 72 -8.24 12.80 7.41
C LYS A 72 -7.56 13.93 6.62
N ARG A 73 -7.07 13.63 5.41
CA ARG A 73 -6.37 14.60 4.54
C ARG A 73 -6.81 14.49 3.09
N PRO A 74 -7.94 15.13 2.71
CA PRO A 74 -8.52 15.03 1.36
C PRO A 74 -7.79 15.87 0.29
N PHE A 75 -6.46 15.95 0.36
CA PHE A 75 -5.64 16.69 -0.61
C PHE A 75 -5.33 15.86 -1.85
N LEU A 76 -5.10 16.54 -2.97
CA LEU A 76 -4.67 15.90 -4.22
C LEU A 76 -3.38 15.08 -4.03
N ARG A 77 -2.46 15.59 -3.20
CA ARG A 77 -1.22 14.88 -2.85
C ARG A 77 -1.47 13.53 -2.19
N THR A 78 -2.45 13.45 -1.28
CA THR A 78 -2.87 12.21 -0.62
C THR A 78 -3.49 11.23 -1.60
N ARG A 79 -4.33 11.72 -2.53
CA ARG A 79 -4.90 10.90 -3.60
C ARG A 79 -3.83 10.32 -4.52
N MET A 80 -2.82 11.12 -4.86
CA MET A 80 -1.71 10.68 -5.70
C MET A 80 -0.80 9.67 -4.98
N SER A 81 -0.50 9.89 -3.69
CA SER A 81 0.32 8.96 -2.91
C SER A 81 -0.36 7.61 -2.72
N THR A 82 -1.65 7.61 -2.38
CA THR A 82 -2.49 6.40 -2.20
C THR A 82 -2.90 5.73 -3.51
N GLY A 83 -2.80 6.43 -4.63
CA GLY A 83 -3.30 5.98 -5.93
C GLY A 83 -4.82 6.00 -6.07
N ILE A 84 -5.55 6.64 -5.13
CA ILE A 84 -7.01 6.71 -5.11
C ILE A 84 -7.48 7.83 -6.04
N PHE A 85 -7.35 7.58 -7.35
CA PHE A 85 -7.87 8.46 -8.40
C PHE A 85 -8.43 7.64 -9.56
N PHE A 86 -9.37 8.23 -10.29
CA PHE A 86 -10.20 7.54 -11.29
C PHE A 86 -9.39 6.73 -12.31
N ALA A 87 -8.39 7.35 -12.95
CA ALA A 87 -7.58 6.69 -13.97
C ALA A 87 -6.85 5.44 -13.44
N ARG A 88 -6.41 5.44 -12.17
CA ARG A 88 -5.74 4.27 -11.58
C ARG A 88 -6.68 3.11 -11.35
N PHE A 89 -7.94 3.39 -10.97
CA PHE A 89 -8.98 2.36 -10.85
C PHE A 89 -9.32 1.75 -12.21
N VAL A 90 -9.52 2.57 -13.24
CA VAL A 90 -9.78 2.08 -14.60
C VAL A 90 -8.65 1.18 -15.09
N TRP A 91 -7.40 1.62 -14.93
CA TRP A 91 -6.24 0.80 -15.29
C TRP A 91 -6.18 -0.52 -14.51
N ASN A 92 -6.51 -0.47 -13.21
CA ASN A 92 -6.58 -1.66 -12.37
C ASN A 92 -7.66 -2.65 -12.83
N ASP A 93 -8.83 -2.15 -13.23
CA ASP A 93 -9.95 -2.97 -13.70
C ASP A 93 -9.66 -3.59 -15.08
N ILE A 94 -8.99 -2.86 -15.99
CA ILE A 94 -8.53 -3.40 -17.28
C ILE A 94 -7.55 -4.56 -17.04
N LEU A 95 -6.51 -4.34 -16.21
CA LEU A 95 -5.52 -5.37 -15.93
C LEU A 95 -6.12 -6.58 -15.20
N ARG A 96 -7.17 -6.37 -14.40
CA ARG A 96 -7.85 -7.44 -13.65
C ARG A 96 -8.43 -8.53 -14.54
N ILE A 97 -8.74 -8.25 -15.81
CA ILE A 97 -9.21 -9.26 -16.78
C ILE A 97 -8.22 -10.45 -16.85
N GLY A 98 -6.92 -10.18 -16.70
CA GLY A 98 -5.86 -11.20 -16.69
C GLY A 98 -5.67 -11.95 -15.34
N LYS A 99 -6.48 -11.67 -14.30
CA LYS A 99 -6.32 -12.26 -12.94
C LYS A 99 -6.18 -13.79 -12.93
N PRO A 100 -6.94 -14.58 -13.72
CA PRO A 100 -6.79 -16.04 -13.76
C PRO A 100 -5.40 -16.47 -14.23
N PHE A 101 -4.88 -15.80 -15.27
CA PHE A 101 -3.53 -16.06 -15.80
C PHE A 101 -2.45 -15.74 -14.77
N TYR A 102 -2.49 -14.55 -14.16
CA TYR A 102 -1.50 -14.15 -13.15
C TYR A 102 -1.51 -15.11 -11.96
N THR A 103 -2.70 -15.53 -11.50
CA THR A 103 -2.84 -16.47 -10.39
C THR A 103 -2.21 -17.82 -10.74
N LYS A 104 -2.42 -18.33 -11.96
CA LYS A 104 -1.81 -19.58 -12.44
C LYS A 104 -0.29 -19.48 -12.49
N VAL A 105 0.25 -18.37 -12.99
CA VAL A 105 1.70 -18.11 -13.07
C VAL A 105 2.32 -18.08 -11.67
N VAL A 106 1.72 -17.36 -10.72
CA VAL A 106 2.26 -17.23 -9.36
C VAL A 106 2.16 -18.55 -8.59
N LYS A 107 1.05 -19.28 -8.71
CA LYS A 107 0.90 -20.62 -8.08
C LYS A 107 1.93 -21.61 -8.62
N LYS A 108 2.24 -21.58 -9.93
CA LYS A 108 3.26 -22.44 -10.54
C LYS A 108 4.67 -22.17 -10.01
N ALA A 109 4.97 -20.94 -9.57
CA ALA A 109 6.26 -20.61 -9.00
C ALA A 109 6.52 -21.28 -7.64
N GLY A 110 5.46 -21.60 -6.89
CA GLY A 110 5.56 -22.33 -5.62
C GLY A 110 6.39 -21.58 -4.57
N ASP A 111 7.24 -22.30 -3.83
CA ASP A 111 8.08 -21.73 -2.75
C ASP A 111 9.41 -21.13 -3.24
N LYS A 112 9.65 -21.12 -4.55
CA LYS A 112 10.85 -20.52 -5.11
C LYS A 112 10.77 -18.99 -5.02
N PRO A 113 11.89 -18.29 -4.74
CA PRO A 113 11.95 -16.83 -4.83
C PRO A 113 11.47 -16.35 -6.20
N LEU A 114 10.56 -15.37 -6.21
CA LEU A 114 9.95 -14.87 -7.42
C LEU A 114 10.94 -14.02 -8.23
N HIS A 115 11.13 -14.42 -9.49
CA HIS A 115 11.97 -13.76 -10.48
C HIS A 115 11.25 -13.72 -11.83
N GLY A 116 11.59 -12.78 -12.72
CA GLY A 116 10.97 -12.67 -14.04
C GLY A 116 9.46 -12.44 -13.96
N LEU A 117 8.70 -13.11 -14.83
CA LEU A 117 7.24 -12.93 -15.01
C LEU A 117 6.38 -13.16 -13.75
N PRO A 118 6.64 -14.15 -12.88
CA PRO A 118 5.89 -14.30 -11.62
C PRO A 118 5.90 -13.08 -10.70
N LEU A 119 6.98 -12.29 -10.67
CA LEU A 119 7.09 -11.14 -9.78
C LEU A 119 6.09 -10.00 -10.11
N PRO A 120 6.02 -9.46 -11.34
CA PRO A 120 5.00 -8.49 -11.71
C PRO A 120 3.58 -9.07 -11.63
N CYS A 121 3.40 -10.36 -11.93
CA CYS A 121 2.09 -11.02 -11.72
C CYS A 121 1.64 -10.95 -10.26
N THR A 122 2.54 -11.26 -9.31
CA THR A 122 2.25 -11.12 -7.87
C THR A 122 1.95 -9.67 -7.50
N ARG A 123 2.71 -8.69 -8.01
CA ARG A 123 2.44 -7.26 -7.76
C ARG A 123 1.06 -6.83 -8.25
N LEU A 124 0.63 -7.31 -9.41
CA LEU A 124 -0.71 -7.05 -9.94
C LEU A 124 -1.80 -7.64 -9.04
N LEU A 125 -1.65 -8.91 -8.65
CA LEU A 125 -2.60 -9.56 -7.73
C LEU A 125 -2.71 -8.81 -6.40
N VAL A 126 -1.59 -8.41 -5.82
CA VAL A 126 -1.54 -7.62 -4.58
C VAL A 126 -2.19 -6.24 -4.77
N SER A 127 -1.90 -5.57 -5.89
CA SER A 127 -2.55 -4.29 -6.25
C SER A 127 -4.07 -4.45 -6.38
N PHE A 128 -4.56 -5.54 -6.96
CA PHE A 128 -5.99 -5.78 -7.10
C PHE A 128 -6.70 -5.85 -5.76
N GLU A 129 -6.10 -6.53 -4.79
CA GLU A 129 -6.66 -6.69 -3.43
C GLU A 129 -6.61 -5.37 -2.65
N TYR A 130 -5.56 -4.55 -2.84
CA TYR A 130 -5.51 -3.19 -2.30
C TYR A 130 -6.66 -2.31 -2.83
N PHE A 131 -6.87 -2.24 -4.15
CA PHE A 131 -7.91 -1.39 -4.71
C PHE A 131 -9.33 -1.90 -4.42
N ASP A 132 -9.51 -3.22 -4.26
CA ASP A 132 -10.79 -3.77 -3.80
C ASP A 132 -11.10 -3.36 -2.37
N SER A 133 -10.13 -3.44 -1.46
CA SER A 133 -10.37 -3.01 -0.08
C SER A 133 -10.63 -1.51 0.01
N VAL A 134 -9.90 -0.69 -0.76
CA VAL A 134 -10.19 0.75 -0.90
C VAL A 134 -11.64 0.98 -1.34
N ARG A 135 -12.09 0.30 -2.42
CA ARG A 135 -13.44 0.47 -2.96
C ARG A 135 -14.52 0.07 -1.95
N THR A 136 -14.31 -1.03 -1.24
CA THR A 136 -15.23 -1.50 -0.19
C THR A 136 -15.27 -0.51 0.98
N SER A 137 -14.11 -0.04 1.47
CA SER A 137 -14.04 0.94 2.55
C SER A 137 -14.63 2.29 2.20
N LEU A 138 -14.48 2.75 0.95
CA LEU A 138 -15.12 3.98 0.48
C LEU A 138 -16.66 3.88 0.42
N ARG A 139 -17.22 2.68 0.23
CA ARG A 139 -18.67 2.43 0.19
C ARG A 139 -19.30 2.17 1.55
N ALA A 140 -18.52 1.68 2.51
CA ALA A 140 -18.98 1.33 3.85
C ALA A 140 -19.08 2.55 4.81
N SER A 141 -19.10 3.76 4.27
CA SER A 141 -19.15 5.02 5.04
C SER A 141 -20.02 6.01 4.30
#